data_AF-A0A0G1D454-F1
#
_entry.id   AF-A0A0G1D454-F1
#
_cell.length_a   1.000
_cell.length_b   1.000
_cell.length_c   1.000
_cell.angle_alpha   90.00
_cell.angle_beta   90.00
_cell.angle_gamma   90.00
#
_symmetry.space_group_name_H-M   'P 1'
#
loop_
_entity.id
_entity.type
_entity.pdbx_description
1 polymer ?
#
loop_
_entity_poly.entity_id
_entity_poly.type
_entity_poly.pdbx_seq_one_letter_code
_entity_poly.pdbx_strand_id
1 'polypeptide(L)'
;MERISASIFLLYRSERNSLRGQNEKLIFMTEKSIADPNTEIVLPSPQELIEAGVHFGHKTSKWHPKMEKFIFTSKNDVHIFDLEKTLKNLQAAIIFLKSVLSRGGEILFVGTKPASKGLVKEAGEALNQPYVSERWLGGTLTNFKTISKRLEYLRNLQEQQKTGGLDKYTKKEKLKLGKLAEKMEKQLGGIKNMRRLPDIVFVSDVKEDSLAIKEAKRMRIPVVAICDTNADPSLVDYPIPANDDASSSIKAIIDSLVLNLKNVKPESINK
;
A
#
# COMPACT_ATOMS: atom_id res chain seq x y z
N MET A 1 -46.76 21.39 -33.57
CA MET A 1 -45.68 20.57 -32.99
C MET A 1 -45.69 20.77 -31.49
N GLU A 2 -45.35 19.73 -30.72
CA GLU A 2 -45.22 19.73 -29.26
C GLU A 2 -46.52 19.61 -28.44
N ARG A 3 -47.18 18.46 -28.59
CA ARG A 3 -47.85 17.78 -27.47
C ARG A 3 -47.22 16.40 -27.28
N ILE A 4 -45.99 16.42 -26.81
CA ILE A 4 -45.21 15.29 -26.28
C ILE A 4 -44.39 15.96 -25.15
N SER A 5 -44.41 15.62 -23.87
CA SER A 5 -45.12 14.60 -23.13
C SER A 5 -44.86 14.93 -21.64
N ALA A 6 -45.89 15.38 -20.91
CA ALA A 6 -45.81 15.45 -19.45
C ALA A 6 -45.58 14.05 -18.84
N SER A 7 -45.91 12.99 -19.59
CA SER A 7 -45.61 11.60 -19.26
C SER A 7 -44.12 11.27 -19.36
N ILE A 8 -43.34 11.85 -20.28
CA ILE A 8 -41.89 11.63 -20.39
C ILE A 8 -41.17 12.27 -19.19
N PHE A 9 -41.60 13.45 -18.73
CA PHE A 9 -40.99 14.10 -17.56
C PHE A 9 -41.33 13.38 -16.23
N LEU A 10 -42.52 12.79 -16.13
CA LEU A 10 -42.89 11.93 -14.99
C LEU A 10 -42.22 10.55 -15.04
N LEU A 11 -42.03 9.97 -16.23
CA LEU A 11 -41.23 8.75 -16.42
C LEU A 11 -39.75 8.99 -16.04
N TYR A 12 -39.15 10.12 -16.43
CA TYR A 12 -37.77 10.47 -16.08
C TYR A 12 -37.57 10.75 -14.58
N ARG A 13 -38.61 11.27 -13.90
CA ARG A 13 -38.60 11.51 -12.44
C ARG A 13 -38.84 10.22 -11.63
N SER A 14 -39.63 9.29 -12.19
CA SER A 14 -39.83 7.94 -11.65
C SER A 14 -38.57 7.07 -11.77
N GLU A 15 -37.88 7.11 -12.92
CA GLU A 15 -36.64 6.36 -13.15
C GLU A 15 -35.47 6.88 -12.31
N ARG A 16 -35.38 8.19 -12.03
CA ARG A 16 -34.36 8.74 -11.11
C ARG A 16 -34.53 8.29 -9.66
N ASN A 17 -35.76 8.09 -9.19
CA ASN A 17 -36.01 7.60 -7.83
C ASN A 17 -35.78 6.08 -7.71
N SER A 18 -35.95 5.33 -8.79
CA SER A 18 -35.58 3.90 -8.89
C SER A 18 -34.05 3.69 -8.93
N LEU A 19 -33.33 4.55 -9.68
CA LEU A 19 -31.87 4.51 -9.79
C LEU A 19 -31.15 5.00 -8.53
N ARG A 20 -31.79 5.84 -7.71
CA ARG A 20 -31.27 6.24 -6.39
C ARG A 20 -31.33 5.07 -5.40
N GLY A 21 -32.43 4.32 -5.40
CA GLY A 21 -32.58 3.11 -4.57
C GLY A 21 -31.72 1.93 -5.04
N GLN A 22 -31.39 1.84 -6.33
CA GLN A 22 -30.45 0.84 -6.84
C GLN A 22 -28.99 1.21 -6.62
N ASN A 23 -28.61 2.49 -6.72
CA ASN A 23 -27.26 2.93 -6.34
C ASN A 23 -27.08 2.91 -4.82
N GLU A 24 -28.10 3.28 -4.03
CA GLU A 24 -28.08 3.10 -2.58
C GLU A 24 -28.06 1.62 -2.21
N LYS A 25 -28.84 0.74 -2.87
CA LYS A 25 -28.69 -0.72 -2.66
C LYS A 25 -27.35 -1.25 -3.14
N LEU A 26 -26.74 -0.71 -4.20
CA LEU A 26 -25.43 -1.14 -4.68
C LEU A 26 -24.32 -0.67 -3.74
N ILE A 27 -24.45 0.52 -3.16
CA ILE A 27 -23.58 1.09 -2.10
C ILE A 27 -23.79 0.31 -0.78
N PHE A 28 -25.03 -0.02 -0.41
CA PHE A 28 -25.37 -0.81 0.77
C PHE A 28 -25.05 -2.31 0.61
N MET A 29 -25.01 -2.82 -0.62
CA MET A 29 -24.56 -4.17 -0.96
C MET A 29 -23.03 -4.25 -1.05
N THR A 30 -22.32 -3.16 -1.36
CA THR A 30 -20.86 -3.10 -1.24
C THR A 30 -20.38 -2.88 0.19
N GLU A 31 -21.20 -2.28 1.07
CA GLU A 31 -20.94 -2.25 2.51
C GLU A 31 -21.21 -3.58 3.23
N LYS A 32 -21.99 -4.49 2.62
CA LYS A 32 -22.34 -5.79 3.22
C LYS A 32 -21.37 -6.95 2.91
N SER A 33 -20.27 -6.72 2.20
CA SER A 33 -19.18 -7.72 2.06
C SER A 33 -17.92 -7.33 2.84
N ILE A 34 -18.07 -6.48 3.86
CA ILE A 34 -16.98 -6.20 4.80
C ILE A 34 -16.80 -7.48 5.62
N ALA A 35 -15.62 -8.08 5.46
CA ALA A 35 -15.11 -9.22 6.23
C ALA A 35 -15.60 -9.19 7.69
N ASP A 36 -15.99 -10.36 8.20
CA ASP A 36 -16.55 -10.59 9.54
C ASP A 36 -16.18 -9.50 10.57
N PRO A 37 -17.15 -8.71 11.07
CA PRO A 37 -16.90 -7.64 12.05
C PRO A 37 -16.37 -8.15 13.41
N ASN A 38 -16.24 -9.48 13.58
CA ASN A 38 -15.77 -10.13 14.80
C ASN A 38 -14.32 -10.64 14.73
N THR A 39 -13.53 -10.24 13.74
CA THR A 39 -12.07 -10.41 13.88
C THR A 39 -11.54 -9.27 14.73
N GLU A 40 -11.35 -9.52 16.03
CA GLU A 40 -10.79 -8.57 17.00
C GLU A 40 -9.55 -7.87 16.40
N ILE A 41 -9.68 -6.56 16.12
CA ILE A 41 -8.57 -5.76 15.61
C ILE A 41 -7.74 -5.34 16.81
N VAL A 42 -6.50 -5.79 16.85
CA VAL A 42 -5.58 -5.42 17.92
C VAL A 42 -4.86 -4.14 17.49
N LEU A 43 -5.27 -3.02 18.08
CA LEU A 43 -4.61 -1.72 17.89
C LEU A 43 -3.60 -1.48 19.02
N PRO A 44 -2.50 -0.78 18.75
CA PRO A 44 -1.57 -0.35 19.79
C PRO A 44 -2.25 0.64 20.73
N SER A 45 -1.79 0.66 21.99
CA SER A 45 -2.29 1.66 22.94
C SER A 45 -1.76 3.07 22.60
N PRO A 46 -2.47 4.15 22.98
CA PRO A 46 -1.94 5.50 22.81
C PRO A 46 -0.56 5.70 23.48
N GLN A 47 -0.30 5.03 24.60
CA GLN A 47 1.00 5.06 25.27
C GLN A 47 2.10 4.43 24.41
N GLU A 48 1.85 3.26 23.81
CA GLU A 48 2.80 2.62 22.90
C GLU A 48 3.13 3.50 21.69
N LEU A 49 2.13 4.21 21.13
CA LEU A 49 2.34 5.16 20.03
C LEU A 49 3.17 6.38 20.45
N ILE A 50 3.00 6.85 21.69
CA ILE A 50 3.80 7.94 22.25
C ILE A 50 5.25 7.50 22.42
N GLU A 51 5.48 6.34 23.05
CA GLU A 51 6.81 5.76 23.28
C GLU A 51 7.55 5.47 21.97
N ALA A 52 6.83 5.00 20.95
CA ALA A 52 7.38 4.77 19.61
C ALA A 52 7.66 6.07 18.83
N GLY A 53 7.20 7.23 19.31
CA GLY A 53 7.42 8.53 18.67
C GLY A 53 6.53 8.80 17.45
N VAL A 54 5.37 8.14 17.36
CA VAL A 54 4.42 8.25 16.24
C VAL A 54 3.78 9.64 16.15
N HIS A 55 3.59 10.28 17.29
CA HIS A 55 2.94 11.58 17.41
C HIS A 55 3.78 12.75 16.87
N PHE A 56 5.08 12.57 16.63
CA PHE A 56 5.92 13.65 16.10
C PHE A 56 5.73 13.80 14.60
N GLY A 57 5.51 15.02 14.13
CA GLY A 57 5.56 15.35 12.72
C GLY A 57 6.83 16.11 12.36
N HIS A 58 6.84 16.67 11.15
CA HIS A 58 7.88 17.61 10.74
C HIS A 58 7.76 19.01 11.37
N LYS A 59 8.77 19.84 11.09
CA LYS A 59 8.81 21.26 11.47
C LYS A 59 7.63 22.05 10.88
N THR A 60 7.16 23.06 11.61
CA THR A 60 6.08 23.98 11.20
C THR A 60 6.34 24.69 9.87
N SER A 61 7.59 24.83 9.44
CA SER A 61 7.94 25.42 8.15
C SER A 61 7.81 24.46 6.95
N LYS A 62 7.69 23.15 7.19
CA LYS A 62 7.69 22.10 6.15
C LYS A 62 6.36 21.37 6.00
N TRP A 63 5.31 21.84 6.67
CA TRP A 63 4.02 21.19 6.68
C TRP A 63 3.20 21.44 5.40
N HIS A 64 2.24 20.57 5.15
CA HIS A 64 1.31 20.66 4.04
C HIS A 64 -0.10 21.04 4.58
N PRO A 65 -0.76 22.10 4.06
CA PRO A 65 -2.01 22.60 4.61
C PRO A 65 -3.13 21.55 4.76
N LYS A 66 -3.23 20.61 3.81
CA LYS A 66 -4.24 19.53 3.86
C LYS A 66 -4.05 18.55 5.04
N MET A 67 -2.91 18.57 5.72
CA MET A 67 -2.66 17.77 6.93
C MET A 67 -3.21 18.42 8.20
N GLU A 68 -3.70 19.67 8.15
CA GLU A 68 -4.21 20.43 9.31
C GLU A 68 -5.18 19.61 10.16
N LYS A 69 -6.12 18.91 9.51
CA LYS A 69 -7.13 18.09 10.20
C LYS A 69 -6.54 16.95 11.05
N PHE A 70 -5.32 16.51 10.78
CA PHE A 70 -4.64 15.43 11.52
C PHE A 70 -3.67 15.96 12.58
N ILE A 71 -3.34 17.24 12.55
CA ILE A 71 -2.43 17.90 13.49
C ILE A 71 -3.24 18.34 14.71
N PHE A 72 -2.77 17.99 15.90
CA PHE A 72 -3.35 18.42 17.16
C PHE A 72 -2.83 19.79 17.60
N THR A 73 -1.50 19.94 17.63
CA THR A 73 -0.83 21.19 18.04
C THR A 73 0.60 21.25 17.48
N SER A 74 1.35 22.29 17.81
CA SER A 74 2.78 22.37 17.56
C SER A 74 3.51 22.75 18.85
N LYS A 75 4.62 22.05 19.15
CA LYS A 75 5.49 22.32 20.31
C LYS A 75 6.93 22.39 19.84
N ASN A 76 7.68 23.43 20.24
CA ASN A 76 9.07 23.63 19.85
C ASN A 76 9.28 23.56 18.32
N ASP A 77 8.41 24.23 17.55
CA ASP A 77 8.40 24.23 16.08
C ASP A 77 8.19 22.87 15.41
N VAL A 78 7.76 21.84 16.15
CA VAL A 78 7.42 20.51 15.62
C VAL A 78 5.93 20.29 15.75
N HIS A 79 5.29 19.85 14.66
CA HIS A 79 3.89 19.47 14.70
C HIS A 79 3.68 18.18 15.49
N ILE A 80 2.56 18.10 16.21
CA ILE A 80 2.15 16.93 16.97
C ILE A 80 0.85 16.41 16.36
N PHE A 81 0.83 15.12 16.02
CA PHE A 81 -0.34 14.43 15.50
C PHE A 81 -1.38 14.16 16.59
N ASP A 82 -2.63 14.18 16.17
CA ASP A 82 -3.77 13.68 16.92
C ASP A 82 -3.81 12.15 16.83
N LEU A 83 -3.39 11.48 17.92
CA LEU A 83 -3.29 10.02 17.96
C LEU A 83 -4.64 9.31 17.85
N GLU A 84 -5.75 9.95 18.24
CA GLU A 84 -7.09 9.36 18.06
C GLU A 84 -7.40 9.23 16.57
N LYS A 85 -7.04 10.24 15.78
CA LYS A 85 -7.15 10.20 14.31
C LYS A 85 -6.19 9.18 13.71
N THR A 86 -4.96 9.09 14.21
CA THR A 86 -4.02 8.04 13.80
C THR A 86 -4.61 6.65 14.00
N LEU A 87 -5.14 6.35 15.19
CA LEU A 87 -5.74 5.05 15.52
C LEU A 87 -6.96 4.73 14.65
N LYS A 88 -7.86 5.71 14.47
CA LYS A 88 -9.04 5.55 13.62
C LYS A 88 -8.67 5.24 12.17
N ASN A 89 -7.69 5.96 11.63
CA ASN A 89 -7.22 5.77 10.27
C ASN A 89 -6.45 4.46 10.09
N LEU A 90 -5.64 4.06 11.08
CA LEU A 90 -4.97 2.77 11.12
C LEU A 90 -5.99 1.62 11.13
N GLN A 91 -7.03 1.71 11.95
CA GLN A 91 -8.10 0.73 11.99
C GLN A 91 -8.79 0.59 10.62
N ALA A 92 -9.14 1.71 9.99
CA ALA A 92 -9.74 1.71 8.66
C ALA A 92 -8.83 1.07 7.59
N ALA A 93 -7.53 1.37 7.63
CA ALA A 93 -6.54 0.76 6.76
C ALA A 93 -6.43 -0.76 6.98
N ILE A 94 -6.41 -1.22 8.24
CA ILE A 94 -6.39 -2.65 8.59
C ILE A 94 -7.63 -3.36 8.06
N ILE A 95 -8.82 -2.80 8.27
CA ILE A 95 -10.08 -3.39 7.77
C ILE A 95 -10.03 -3.55 6.25
N PHE A 96 -9.58 -2.51 5.55
CA PHE A 96 -9.48 -2.54 4.10
C PHE A 96 -8.47 -3.59 3.62
N LEU A 97 -7.27 -3.62 4.21
CA LEU A 97 -6.22 -4.61 3.88
C LEU A 97 -6.67 -6.05 4.16
N LYS A 98 -7.35 -6.29 5.30
CA LYS A 98 -7.98 -7.59 5.62
C LYS A 98 -8.99 -8.00 4.53
N SER A 99 -9.81 -7.06 4.06
CA SER A 99 -10.77 -7.33 2.98
C SER A 99 -10.09 -7.73 1.67
N VAL A 100 -8.93 -7.15 1.36
CA VAL A 100 -8.18 -7.48 0.14
C VAL A 100 -7.56 -8.87 0.27
N LEU A 101 -6.94 -9.19 1.40
CA LEU A 101 -6.31 -10.50 1.63
C LEU A 101 -7.33 -11.66 1.69
N SER A 102 -8.49 -11.45 2.31
CA SER A 102 -9.56 -12.45 2.36
C SER A 102 -10.09 -12.83 0.98
N ARG A 103 -10.04 -11.90 0.01
CA ARG A 103 -10.34 -12.17 -1.41
C ARG A 103 -9.18 -12.79 -2.20
N GLY A 104 -8.04 -13.07 -1.56
CA GLY A 104 -6.83 -13.57 -2.22
C GLY A 104 -6.07 -12.50 -3.02
N GLY A 105 -6.25 -11.22 -2.65
CA GLY A 105 -5.55 -10.11 -3.26
C GLY A 105 -4.08 -10.02 -2.85
N GLU A 106 -3.25 -9.36 -3.68
CA GLU A 106 -1.83 -9.10 -3.41
C GLU A 106 -1.63 -7.65 -2.90
N ILE A 107 -0.91 -7.50 -1.80
CA ILE A 107 -0.49 -6.20 -1.23
C ILE A 107 0.98 -5.97 -1.59
N LEU A 108 1.28 -4.89 -2.31
CA LEU A 108 2.66 -4.47 -2.55
C LEU A 108 3.12 -3.49 -1.46
N PHE A 109 4.07 -3.91 -0.61
CA PHE A 109 4.67 -3.03 0.39
C PHE A 109 5.85 -2.23 -0.21
N VAL A 110 5.84 -0.91 -0.04
CA VAL A 110 6.88 -0.02 -0.60
C VAL A 110 7.43 0.86 0.52
N GLY A 111 8.76 0.90 0.63
CA GLY A 111 9.45 1.82 1.51
C GLY A 111 10.93 1.87 1.20
N THR A 112 11.36 2.97 0.58
CA THR A 112 12.74 3.13 0.12
C THR A 112 13.61 3.99 1.05
N LYS A 113 13.00 4.60 2.06
CA LYS A 113 13.69 5.39 3.09
C LYS A 113 14.50 4.47 4.01
N PRO A 114 15.75 4.83 4.41
CA PRO A 114 16.57 4.00 5.29
C PRO A 114 15.88 3.52 6.57
N ALA A 115 15.01 4.34 7.16
CA ALA A 115 14.24 4.02 8.37
C ALA A 115 13.17 2.93 8.15
N SER A 116 12.68 2.74 6.92
CA SER A 116 11.60 1.81 6.57
C SER A 116 12.04 0.58 5.76
N LYS A 117 13.21 0.60 5.10
CA LYS A 117 13.67 -0.49 4.20
C LYS A 117 13.58 -1.88 4.84
N GLY A 118 14.12 -2.02 6.05
CA GLY A 118 14.14 -3.29 6.78
C GLY A 118 12.73 -3.74 7.15
N LEU A 119 11.94 -2.82 7.70
CA LEU A 119 10.59 -3.07 8.20
C LEU A 119 9.63 -3.50 7.08
N VAL A 120 9.69 -2.83 5.92
CA VAL A 120 8.87 -3.18 4.75
C VAL A 120 9.23 -4.56 4.20
N LYS A 121 10.53 -4.88 4.18
CA LYS A 121 11.00 -6.20 3.77
C LYS A 121 10.51 -7.29 4.72
N GLU A 122 10.70 -7.10 6.03
CA GLU A 122 10.25 -8.03 7.07
C GLU A 122 8.73 -8.26 7.03
N ALA A 123 7.96 -7.19 6.82
CA ALA A 123 6.50 -7.28 6.68
C ALA A 123 6.07 -8.07 5.44
N GLY A 124 6.69 -7.80 4.29
CA GLY A 124 6.43 -8.54 3.05
C GLY A 124 6.76 -10.03 3.20
N GLU A 125 7.89 -10.36 3.81
CA GLU A 125 8.31 -11.75 4.08
C GLU A 125 7.38 -12.44 5.09
N ALA A 126 7.01 -11.76 6.18
CA ALA A 126 6.12 -12.30 7.20
C ALA A 126 4.70 -12.60 6.69
N LEU A 127 4.21 -11.79 5.74
CA LEU A 127 2.87 -11.94 5.14
C LEU A 127 2.89 -12.70 3.80
N ASN A 128 4.08 -13.11 3.32
CA ASN A 128 4.27 -13.69 1.99
C ASN A 128 3.67 -12.81 0.86
N GLN A 129 3.89 -11.51 0.97
CA GLN A 129 3.42 -10.47 0.05
C GLN A 129 4.61 -9.81 -0.66
N PRO A 130 4.42 -9.28 -1.89
CA PRO A 130 5.50 -8.60 -2.60
C PRO A 130 5.92 -7.31 -1.90
N TYR A 131 7.21 -6.96 -1.99
CA TYR A 131 7.75 -5.75 -1.40
C TYR A 131 8.83 -5.05 -2.25
N VAL A 132 9.02 -3.75 -2.03
CA VAL A 132 10.11 -2.94 -2.59
C VAL A 132 10.74 -2.13 -1.48
N SER A 133 11.93 -2.53 -1.04
CA SER A 133 12.68 -1.85 0.04
C SER A 133 13.85 -1.00 -0.44
N GLU A 134 14.35 -1.20 -1.67
CA GLU A 134 15.57 -0.54 -2.11
C GLU A 134 15.32 0.76 -2.85
N ARG A 135 14.92 0.67 -4.11
CA ARG A 135 14.62 1.83 -4.96
C ARG A 135 13.44 1.49 -5.84
N TRP A 136 12.47 2.40 -5.91
CA TRP A 136 11.40 2.30 -6.88
C TRP A 136 11.93 2.47 -8.30
N LEU A 137 11.73 1.46 -9.15
CA LEU A 137 12.00 1.57 -10.57
C LEU A 137 10.77 2.18 -11.26
N GLY A 138 10.96 3.31 -11.94
CA GLY A 138 9.89 3.89 -12.73
C GLY A 138 9.40 2.91 -13.79
N GLY A 139 8.09 2.74 -13.88
CA GLY A 139 7.45 1.75 -14.75
C GLY A 139 7.15 0.41 -14.07
N THR A 140 7.41 0.26 -12.77
CA THR A 140 7.13 -0.99 -12.03
C THR A 140 5.68 -1.45 -12.21
N LEU A 141 4.72 -0.53 -12.09
CA LEU A 141 3.30 -0.84 -12.25
C LEU A 141 2.83 -0.51 -13.67
N THR A 142 3.23 0.65 -14.18
CA THR A 142 2.71 1.16 -15.45
C THR A 142 3.29 0.47 -16.70
N ASN A 143 4.45 -0.16 -16.58
CA ASN A 143 5.10 -0.94 -17.63
C ASN A 143 5.42 -2.36 -17.11
N PHE A 144 4.45 -2.97 -16.41
CA PHE A 144 4.65 -4.27 -15.77
C PHE A 144 5.13 -5.35 -16.73
N LYS A 145 4.66 -5.38 -17.99
CA LYS A 145 5.14 -6.35 -19.01
C LYS A 145 6.66 -6.36 -19.19
N THR A 146 7.30 -5.20 -19.15
CA THR A 146 8.77 -5.10 -19.27
C THR A 146 9.46 -5.56 -17.98
N ILE A 147 8.85 -5.26 -16.84
CA ILE A 147 9.34 -5.65 -15.51
C ILE A 147 9.23 -7.17 -15.36
N SER A 148 8.10 -7.79 -15.72
CA SER A 148 7.90 -9.25 -15.69
C SER A 148 8.97 -9.99 -16.48
N LYS A 149 9.33 -9.50 -17.68
CA LYS A 149 10.44 -10.07 -18.48
C LYS A 149 11.79 -9.98 -17.74
N ARG A 150 12.05 -8.89 -17.02
CA ARG A 150 13.26 -8.76 -16.21
C ARG A 150 13.25 -9.68 -15.00
N LEU A 151 12.09 -9.91 -14.37
CA LEU A 151 11.94 -10.87 -13.28
C LEU A 151 12.17 -12.31 -13.76
N GLU A 152 11.64 -12.66 -14.93
CA GLU A 152 11.89 -13.96 -15.56
C GLU A 152 13.38 -14.15 -15.88
N TYR A 153 14.03 -13.14 -16.45
CA TYR A 153 15.47 -13.16 -16.69
C TYR A 153 16.28 -13.38 -15.41
N LEU A 154 15.92 -12.73 -14.30
CA LEU A 154 16.55 -12.94 -12.99
C LEU A 154 16.37 -14.38 -12.50
N ARG A 155 15.17 -14.94 -12.62
CA ARG A 155 14.89 -16.34 -12.23
C ARG A 155 15.75 -17.32 -13.05
N ASN A 156 15.83 -17.12 -14.37
CA ASN A 156 16.63 -17.96 -15.25
C ASN A 156 18.13 -17.87 -14.93
N LEU A 157 18.64 -16.66 -14.64
CA LEU A 157 20.04 -16.49 -14.23
C LEU A 157 20.36 -17.24 -12.93
N GLN A 158 19.47 -17.17 -11.94
CA GLN A 158 19.66 -17.88 -10.67
C GLN A 158 19.55 -19.40 -10.83
N GLU A 159 18.68 -19.88 -11.70
CA GLU A 159 18.60 -21.29 -12.03
C GLU A 159 19.88 -21.79 -12.71
N GLN A 160 20.40 -21.06 -13.70
CA GLN A 160 21.67 -21.38 -14.37
C GLN A 160 22.87 -21.36 -13.41
N GLN A 161 22.87 -20.46 -12.41
CA GLN A 161 23.88 -20.45 -11.36
C GLN A 161 23.81 -21.71 -10.48
N LYS A 162 22.61 -22.19 -10.17
CA LYS A 162 22.41 -23.39 -9.33
C LYS A 162 22.72 -24.69 -10.07
N THR A 163 22.38 -24.78 -11.34
CA THR A 163 22.50 -26.02 -12.14
C THR A 163 23.86 -26.17 -12.83
N GLY A 164 24.79 -25.23 -12.66
CA GLY A 164 26.06 -25.22 -13.40
C GLY A 164 25.91 -24.82 -14.88
N GLY A 165 24.74 -24.37 -15.31
CA GLY A 165 24.47 -23.93 -16.69
C GLY A 165 25.34 -22.75 -17.15
N LEU A 166 26.03 -22.08 -16.23
CA LEU A 166 27.02 -21.06 -16.53
C LEU A 166 28.41 -21.59 -16.89
N ASP A 167 28.66 -22.90 -16.81
CA ASP A 167 30.00 -23.48 -17.00
C ASP A 167 30.57 -23.34 -18.40
N LYS A 168 29.71 -23.09 -19.38
CA LYS A 168 30.06 -22.70 -20.75
C LYS A 168 30.71 -21.31 -20.88
N TYR A 169 30.63 -20.45 -19.86
CA TYR A 169 31.16 -19.08 -19.89
C TYR A 169 32.56 -18.99 -19.28
N THR A 170 33.34 -18.00 -19.72
CA THR A 170 34.65 -17.69 -19.14
C THR A 170 34.52 -17.19 -17.70
N LYS A 171 35.59 -17.29 -16.89
CA LYS A 171 35.61 -16.76 -15.51
C LYS A 171 35.19 -15.28 -15.42
N LYS A 172 35.61 -14.46 -16.39
CA LYS A 172 35.26 -13.04 -16.46
C LYS A 172 33.78 -12.81 -16.73
N GLU A 173 33.16 -13.61 -17.60
CA GLU A 173 31.74 -13.55 -17.91
C GLU A 173 30.88 -14.06 -16.75
N LYS A 174 31.27 -15.19 -16.12
CA LYS A 174 30.63 -15.69 -14.90
C LYS A 174 30.60 -14.61 -13.82
N LEU A 175 31.71 -13.90 -13.61
CA LEU A 175 31.78 -12.80 -12.64
C LEU A 175 30.84 -11.65 -13.00
N LYS A 176 30.76 -11.26 -14.28
CA LYS A 176 29.83 -10.21 -14.73
C LYS A 176 28.37 -10.61 -14.53
N LEU A 177 28.02 -11.85 -14.87
CA LEU A 177 26.68 -12.39 -14.69
C LEU A 177 26.31 -12.50 -13.21
N GLY A 178 27.26 -12.89 -12.35
CA GLY A 178 27.11 -12.89 -10.90
C GLY A 178 26.77 -11.50 -10.36
N LYS A 179 27.58 -10.49 -10.69
CA LYS A 179 27.33 -9.10 -10.28
C LYS A 179 25.99 -8.55 -10.80
N LEU A 180 25.60 -8.93 -12.02
CA LEU A 180 24.30 -8.55 -12.59
C LEU A 180 23.16 -9.20 -11.80
N ALA A 181 23.26 -10.49 -11.49
CA ALA A 181 22.25 -11.21 -10.72
C ALA A 181 22.11 -10.64 -9.30
N GLU A 182 23.22 -10.37 -8.61
CA GLU A 182 23.22 -9.72 -7.28
C GLU A 182 22.55 -8.34 -7.32
N LYS A 183 22.89 -7.52 -8.32
CA LYS A 183 22.29 -6.19 -8.50
C LYS A 183 20.79 -6.30 -8.77
N MET A 184 20.37 -7.23 -9.63
CA MET A 184 18.96 -7.44 -9.94
C MET A 184 18.20 -8.00 -8.75
N GLU A 185 18.76 -8.94 -8.00
CA GLU A 185 18.15 -9.49 -6.78
C GLU A 185 17.93 -8.40 -5.74
N LYS A 186 18.93 -7.53 -5.53
CA LYS A 186 18.79 -6.39 -4.63
C LYS A 186 17.65 -5.45 -5.04
N GLN A 187 17.47 -5.21 -6.33
CA GLN A 187 16.47 -4.25 -6.83
C GLN A 187 15.07 -4.84 -7.02
N LEU A 188 14.97 -6.11 -7.37
CA LEU A 188 13.74 -6.75 -7.85
C LEU A 188 13.33 -7.98 -7.04
N GLY A 189 14.16 -8.44 -6.09
CA GLY A 189 13.96 -9.66 -5.32
C GLY A 189 12.61 -9.68 -4.60
N GLY A 190 12.21 -8.56 -3.99
CA GLY A 190 10.93 -8.48 -3.25
C GLY A 190 9.68 -8.55 -4.12
N ILE A 191 9.76 -8.25 -5.43
CA ILE A 191 8.65 -8.43 -6.39
C ILE A 191 8.87 -9.63 -7.30
N LYS A 192 9.90 -10.44 -7.04
CA LYS A 192 10.30 -11.55 -7.91
C LYS A 192 9.19 -12.56 -8.11
N ASN A 193 8.32 -12.79 -7.13
CA ASN A 193 7.23 -13.77 -7.21
C ASN A 193 5.93 -13.21 -7.80
N MET A 194 5.88 -11.90 -8.04
CA MET A 194 4.70 -11.20 -8.56
C MET A 194 4.39 -11.67 -9.99
N ARG A 195 3.18 -12.21 -10.21
CA ARG A 195 2.73 -12.71 -11.54
C ARG A 195 1.75 -11.78 -12.22
N ARG A 196 1.04 -10.97 -11.43
CA ARG A 196 0.05 -9.99 -11.88
C ARG A 196 0.32 -8.66 -11.16
N LEU A 197 -0.42 -7.61 -11.52
CA LEU A 197 -0.37 -6.37 -10.76
C LEU A 197 -0.94 -6.58 -9.35
N PRO A 198 -0.40 -5.88 -8.33
CA PRO A 198 -0.95 -5.92 -6.99
C PRO A 198 -2.34 -5.28 -6.97
N ASP A 199 -3.19 -5.74 -6.06
CA ASP A 199 -4.54 -5.19 -5.87
C ASP A 199 -4.50 -3.91 -5.02
N ILE A 200 -3.44 -3.72 -4.25
CA ILE A 200 -3.23 -2.56 -3.40
C ILE A 200 -1.74 -2.29 -3.17
N VAL A 201 -1.39 -1.02 -2.97
CA VAL A 201 -0.02 -0.61 -2.60
C VAL A 201 -0.04 0.00 -1.20
N PHE A 202 0.83 -0.50 -0.32
CA PHE A 202 1.17 0.13 0.94
C PHE A 202 2.47 0.94 0.78
N VAL A 203 2.51 2.19 1.26
CA VAL A 203 3.68 3.07 1.15
C VAL A 203 4.09 3.62 2.51
N SER A 204 5.37 3.51 2.88
CA SER A 204 5.86 3.98 4.18
C SER A 204 6.10 5.50 4.28
N ASP A 205 6.31 6.18 3.15
CA ASP A 205 6.53 7.63 3.09
C ASP A 205 5.98 8.16 1.75
N VAL A 206 4.96 9.01 1.81
CA VAL A 206 4.28 9.55 0.62
C VAL A 206 5.18 10.43 -0.24
N LYS A 207 6.12 11.14 0.39
CA LYS A 207 6.97 12.12 -0.29
C LYS A 207 8.13 11.45 -1.00
N GLU A 208 8.83 10.55 -0.29
CA GLU A 208 9.96 9.80 -0.82
C GLU A 208 9.51 8.85 -1.95
N ASP A 209 8.42 8.10 -1.73
CA ASP A 209 7.91 7.11 -2.67
C ASP A 209 6.76 7.64 -3.57
N SER A 210 6.75 8.97 -3.81
CA SER A 210 5.70 9.64 -4.59
C SER A 210 5.53 9.10 -6.02
N LEU A 211 6.60 8.55 -6.61
CA LEU A 211 6.54 7.92 -7.94
C LEU A 211 5.70 6.64 -7.92
N ALA A 212 5.81 5.82 -6.87
CA ALA A 212 5.00 4.61 -6.70
C ALA A 212 3.51 4.96 -6.61
N ILE A 213 3.18 6.00 -5.83
CA ILE A 213 1.82 6.50 -5.67
C ILE A 213 1.24 7.01 -7.00
N LYS A 214 2.03 7.79 -7.76
CA LYS A 214 1.62 8.29 -9.08
C LYS A 214 1.33 7.15 -10.06
N GLU A 215 2.17 6.13 -10.06
CA GLU A 215 1.95 4.95 -10.89
C GLU A 215 0.73 4.14 -10.46
N ALA A 216 0.57 3.89 -9.16
CA ALA A 216 -0.58 3.18 -8.60
C ALA A 216 -1.90 3.89 -8.97
N LYS A 217 -1.96 5.21 -8.79
CA LYS A 217 -3.11 6.03 -9.19
C LYS A 217 -3.41 5.95 -10.69
N ARG A 218 -2.39 5.97 -11.55
CA ARG A 218 -2.57 5.81 -13.00
C ARG A 218 -3.14 4.44 -13.37
N MET A 219 -2.75 3.41 -12.63
CA MET A 219 -3.23 2.04 -12.79
C MET A 219 -4.54 1.77 -12.05
N ARG A 220 -5.11 2.77 -11.36
CA ARG A 220 -6.32 2.66 -10.51
C ARG A 220 -6.16 1.62 -9.39
N ILE A 221 -4.95 1.48 -8.88
CA ILE A 221 -4.64 0.65 -7.73
C ILE A 221 -4.75 1.53 -6.48
N PRO A 222 -5.57 1.16 -5.48
CA PRO A 222 -5.71 1.92 -4.25
C PRO A 222 -4.39 1.96 -3.46
N VAL A 223 -4.21 3.04 -2.71
CA VAL A 223 -3.00 3.31 -1.93
C VAL A 223 -3.35 3.49 -0.45
N VAL A 224 -2.69 2.71 0.40
CA VAL A 224 -2.60 2.93 1.85
C VAL A 224 -1.21 3.50 2.12
N ALA A 225 -1.08 4.54 2.93
CA ALA A 225 0.25 5.09 3.22
C ALA A 225 0.35 5.72 4.60
N ILE A 226 1.56 5.70 5.15
CA ILE A 226 1.94 6.56 6.28
C ILE A 226 2.16 7.97 5.74
N CYS A 227 1.49 8.94 6.36
CA CYS A 227 1.52 10.34 5.96
C CYS A 227 2.05 11.19 7.12
N ASP A 228 3.27 11.72 6.98
CA ASP A 228 3.76 12.78 7.86
C ASP A 228 3.14 14.14 7.47
N THR A 229 3.34 15.18 8.28
CA THR A 229 2.74 16.50 8.15
C THR A 229 3.14 17.22 6.89
N ASN A 230 4.24 16.82 6.24
CA ASN A 230 4.76 17.39 5.00
C ASN A 230 4.12 16.77 3.73
N ALA A 231 3.30 15.73 3.86
CA ALA A 231 2.71 14.98 2.76
C ALA A 231 1.31 15.51 2.37
N ASP A 232 0.88 15.28 1.13
CA ASP A 232 -0.50 15.52 0.71
C ASP A 232 -1.35 14.26 0.93
N PRO A 233 -2.26 14.23 1.93
CA PRO A 233 -3.07 13.05 2.23
C PRO A 233 -4.13 12.77 1.16
N SER A 234 -4.42 13.70 0.24
CA SER A 234 -5.38 13.48 -0.85
C SER A 234 -4.84 12.63 -2.01
N LEU A 235 -3.55 12.29 -1.97
CA LEU A 235 -2.92 11.36 -2.90
C LEU A 235 -3.12 9.89 -2.50
N VAL A 236 -3.65 9.65 -1.28
CA VAL A 236 -3.73 8.35 -0.64
C VAL A 236 -5.20 8.06 -0.29
N ASP A 237 -5.67 6.85 -0.57
CA ASP A 237 -7.06 6.46 -0.30
C ASP A 237 -7.28 6.21 1.21
N TYR A 238 -6.30 5.59 1.86
CA TYR A 238 -6.29 5.31 3.30
C TYR A 238 -5.02 5.89 3.94
N PRO A 239 -4.98 7.21 4.23
CA PRO A 239 -3.84 7.85 4.87
C PRO A 239 -3.77 7.50 6.36
N ILE A 240 -2.61 7.11 6.87
CA ILE A 240 -2.31 6.86 8.28
C ILE A 240 -1.42 8.01 8.78
N PRO A 241 -1.95 9.01 9.51
CA PRO A 241 -1.16 10.12 10.02
C PRO A 241 -0.16 9.64 11.07
N ALA A 242 1.13 9.71 10.77
CA ALA A 242 2.19 9.23 11.66
C ALA A 242 3.56 9.75 11.20
N ASN A 243 4.54 9.72 12.12
CA ASN A 243 5.94 10.02 11.85
C ASN A 243 6.56 9.00 10.87
N ASP A 244 7.09 9.48 9.75
CA ASP A 244 7.79 8.66 8.74
C ASP A 244 9.34 8.75 8.82
N ASP A 245 9.89 9.58 9.71
CA ASP A 245 11.34 9.72 9.92
C ASP A 245 11.86 8.74 10.98
N ALA A 246 11.08 8.46 12.02
CA ALA A 246 11.47 7.56 13.10
C ALA A 246 11.20 6.10 12.75
N SER A 247 12.26 5.27 12.75
CA SER A 247 12.12 3.82 12.51
C SER A 247 11.22 3.14 13.54
N SER A 248 11.25 3.58 14.81
CA SER A 248 10.35 3.09 15.87
C SER A 248 8.88 3.38 15.58
N SER A 249 8.56 4.56 15.03
CA SER A 249 7.20 4.94 14.65
C SER A 249 6.69 4.07 13.50
N ILE A 250 7.47 4.00 12.41
CA ILE A 250 7.14 3.19 11.25
C ILE A 250 6.94 1.73 11.67
N LYS A 251 7.81 1.22 12.55
CA LYS A 251 7.72 -0.13 13.10
C LYS A 251 6.42 -0.35 13.87
N ALA A 252 6.02 0.57 14.75
CA ALA A 252 4.76 0.43 15.50
C ALA A 252 3.54 0.31 14.57
N ILE A 253 3.51 1.09 13.48
CA ILE A 253 2.44 1.02 12.48
C ILE A 253 2.51 -0.31 11.71
N ILE A 254 3.68 -0.68 11.18
CA ILE A 254 3.86 -1.89 10.38
C ILE A 254 3.60 -3.15 11.21
N ASP A 255 4.07 -3.21 12.46
CA ASP A 255 3.82 -4.34 13.36
C ASP A 255 2.33 -4.53 13.62
N SER A 256 1.59 -3.43 13.84
CA SER A 256 0.14 -3.49 13.98
C SER A 256 -0.54 -4.02 12.71
N LEU A 257 -0.09 -3.60 11.53
CA LEU A 257 -0.58 -4.14 10.26
C LEU A 257 -0.29 -5.65 10.16
N VAL A 258 0.96 -6.07 10.36
CA VAL A 258 1.38 -7.48 10.24
C VAL A 258 0.61 -8.36 11.22
N LEU A 259 0.50 -7.95 12.48
CA LEU A 259 -0.23 -8.68 13.53
C LEU A 259 -1.67 -8.98 13.10
N ASN A 260 -2.34 -7.98 12.53
CA ASN A 260 -3.73 -8.08 12.12
C ASN A 260 -3.92 -8.83 10.79
N LEU A 261 -2.91 -8.88 9.93
CA LEU A 261 -3.02 -9.48 8.58
C LEU A 261 -2.51 -10.94 8.53
N LYS A 262 -1.64 -11.36 9.44
CA LYS A 262 -0.94 -12.65 9.40
C LYS A 262 -1.86 -13.88 9.34
N ASN A 263 -3.03 -13.81 9.98
CA ASN A 263 -3.97 -14.94 10.07
C ASN A 263 -5.11 -14.88 9.05
N VAL A 264 -5.11 -13.90 8.14
CA VAL A 264 -6.13 -13.78 7.11
C VAL A 264 -5.88 -14.82 6.04
N LYS A 265 -6.70 -15.87 6.02
CA LYS A 265 -6.71 -16.85 4.94
C LYS A 265 -7.63 -16.36 3.83
N PRO A 266 -7.26 -16.55 2.55
CA PRO A 266 -8.21 -16.32 1.47
C PRO A 266 -9.39 -17.26 1.67
N GLU A 267 -10.61 -16.72 1.56
CA GLU A 267 -11.81 -17.54 1.55
C GLU A 267 -11.65 -18.55 0.42
N SER A 268 -11.75 -19.84 0.77
CA SER A 268 -11.77 -20.89 -0.24
C SER A 268 -13.00 -20.66 -1.09
N ILE A 269 -12.80 -20.07 -2.27
CA ILE A 269 -13.83 -19.99 -3.29
C ILE A 269 -14.16 -21.44 -3.64
N ASN A 270 -15.20 -21.99 -3.02
CA ASN A 270 -15.81 -23.24 -3.45
C ASN A 270 -16.19 -23.03 -4.92
N LYS A 271 -15.41 -23.65 -5.80
CA LYS A 271 -15.71 -23.75 -7.23
C LYS A 271 -16.90 -24.67 -7.45
#